data_AF-A0A6C0JXM2-F1
#
_entry.id   AF-A0A6C0JXM2-F1
#
_cell.length_a   1.000
_cell.length_b   1.000
_cell.length_c   1.000
_cell.angle_alpha   90.00
_cell.angle_beta   90.00
_cell.angle_gamma   90.00
#
_symmetry.space_group_name_H-M   'P 1'
#
loop_
_entity.id
_entity.type
_entity.pdbx_description
1 polymer ?
#
loop_
_entity_poly.entity_id
_entity_poly.type
_entity_poly.pdbx_seq_one_letter_code
_entity_poly.pdbx_strand_id
1 'polypeptide(L)'
;MADLVSSLQNALDQTKRFFTGGKYPMVSVKSSVDGYSYNVRDMPDKQDAADMMARIRLKMKKLKIHLESKFPDKPQVQQLTRNFNAEAHRLGEATPEDEFTS
;
A
#
# COMPACT_ATOMS: atom_id res chain seq x y z
N MET A 1 -0.85 -0.48 33.33
CA MET A 1 0.24 0.54 33.37
C MET A 1 1.03 0.59 32.06
N ALA A 2 1.44 -0.54 31.47
CA ALA A 2 2.13 -0.56 30.17
C ALA A 2 1.30 0.04 29.01
N ASP A 3 -0.01 -0.25 28.96
CA ASP A 3 -0.91 0.23 27.90
C ASP A 3 -1.20 1.74 27.94
N LEU A 4 -1.07 2.35 29.11
CA LEU A 4 -1.30 3.77 29.32
C LEU A 4 -0.07 4.60 28.93
N VAL A 5 1.13 4.03 29.15
CA VAL A 5 2.40 4.62 28.70
C VAL A 5 2.55 4.52 27.19
N SER A 6 2.21 3.37 26.59
CA SER A 6 2.26 3.16 25.15
C SER A 6 1.23 4.00 24.39
N SER A 7 0.01 4.17 24.93
CA SER A 7 -0.98 5.08 24.33
C SER A 7 -0.57 6.55 24.42
N LEU A 8 0.08 6.98 25.51
CA LEU A 8 0.62 8.34 25.63
C LEU A 8 1.79 8.58 24.65
N GLN A 9 2.68 7.60 24.49
CA GLN A 9 3.77 7.66 23.51
C GLN A 9 3.26 7.71 22.09
N ASN A 10 2.25 6.90 21.75
CA ASN A 10 1.59 6.95 20.44
C ASN A 10 0.92 8.32 20.19
N ALA A 11 0.31 8.93 21.20
CA ALA A 11 -0.27 10.27 21.11
C ALA A 11 0.80 11.37 20.95
N LEU A 12 1.93 11.25 21.65
CA LEU A 12 3.08 12.15 21.52
C LEU A 12 3.78 12.02 20.17
N ASP A 13 3.92 10.81 19.65
CA ASP A 13 4.48 10.56 18.31
C ASP A 13 3.54 11.06 17.21
N GLN A 14 2.22 10.89 17.37
CA GLN A 14 1.23 11.49 16.46
C GLN A 14 1.34 13.01 16.47
N THR A 15 1.29 13.65 17.64
CA THR A 15 1.39 15.11 17.74
C THR A 15 2.72 15.62 17.15
N LYS A 16 3.85 14.97 17.44
CA LYS A 16 5.13 15.31 16.84
C LYS A 16 5.10 15.22 15.30
N ARG A 17 4.53 14.15 14.73
CA ARG A 17 4.36 14.00 13.27
C ARG A 17 3.44 15.06 12.67
N PHE A 18 2.41 15.50 13.38
CA PHE A 18 1.57 16.62 12.96
C PHE A 18 2.32 17.96 12.93
N PHE A 19 3.26 18.18 13.85
CA PHE A 19 4.04 19.42 13.91
C PHE A 19 5.32 19.41 13.05
N THR A 20 5.86 18.23 12.70
CA THR A 20 7.12 18.10 11.92
C THR A 20 6.96 17.46 10.55
N GLY A 21 5.78 16.92 10.22
CA GLY A 21 5.52 16.24 8.96
C GLY A 21 5.27 17.22 7.81
N GLY A 22 5.67 16.85 6.60
CA GLY A 22 5.26 17.55 5.39
C GLY A 22 3.72 17.66 5.29
N LYS A 23 3.22 18.50 4.37
CA LYS A 23 1.77 18.76 4.19
C LYS A 23 0.93 17.48 4.09
N TYR A 24 1.55 16.38 3.70
CA TYR A 24 0.94 15.07 3.54
C TYR A 24 1.73 13.99 4.31
N PRO A 25 1.48 13.77 5.63
CA PRO A 25 2.15 12.71 6.40
C PRO A 25 1.77 11.31 5.93
N MET A 26 2.74 10.41 5.80
CA MET A 26 2.56 9.02 5.36
C MET A 26 2.86 8.06 6.51
N VAL A 27 2.22 6.89 6.49
CA VAL A 27 2.41 5.84 7.49
C VAL A 27 2.38 4.46 6.83
N SER A 28 3.22 3.55 7.32
CA SER A 28 3.22 2.16 6.89
C SER A 28 2.22 1.36 7.73
N VAL A 29 1.24 0.74 7.09
CA VAL A 29 0.16 -0.01 7.75
C VAL A 29 0.12 -1.43 7.21
N LYS A 30 0.10 -2.42 8.12
CA LYS A 30 -0.01 -3.84 7.76
C LYS A 30 -1.46 -4.16 7.42
N SER A 31 -1.70 -4.69 6.23
CA SER A 31 -3.03 -5.10 5.81
C SER A 31 -3.49 -6.35 6.56
N SER A 32 -4.78 -6.36 6.94
CA SER A 32 -5.47 -7.54 7.48
C SER A 32 -5.82 -8.56 6.38
N VAL A 33 -5.80 -8.15 5.10
CA VAL A 33 -6.21 -8.95 3.95
C VAL A 33 -5.12 -9.90 3.47
N ASP A 34 -3.88 -9.42 3.35
CA ASP A 34 -2.76 -10.22 2.82
C ASP A 34 -1.50 -10.19 3.68
N GLY A 35 -1.53 -9.48 4.82
CA GLY A 35 -0.44 -9.44 5.79
C GLY A 35 0.78 -8.64 5.37
N TYR A 36 0.77 -7.98 4.20
CA TYR A 36 1.84 -7.09 3.77
C TYR A 36 1.62 -5.65 4.27
N SER A 37 2.70 -4.87 4.34
CA SER A 37 2.62 -3.45 4.70
C SER A 37 2.53 -2.57 3.46
N TYR A 38 1.69 -1.54 3.55
CA TYR A 38 1.43 -0.56 2.51
C TYR A 38 1.68 0.85 3.05
N ASN A 39 2.22 1.75 2.22
CA ASN A 39 2.41 3.15 2.57
C ASN A 39 1.17 3.94 2.16
N VAL A 40 0.48 4.47 3.15
CA VAL A 40 -0.82 5.15 3.02
C VAL A 40 -0.75 6.52 3.69
N ARG A 41 -1.73 7.38 3.42
CA ARG A 41 -1.84 8.67 4.12
C ARG A 41 -2.12 8.42 5.61
N ASP A 42 -1.48 9.18 6.50
CA ASP A 42 -1.75 9.08 7.95
C ASP A 42 -3.06 9.80 8.30
N MET A 43 -4.17 9.15 7.93
CA MET A 43 -5.55 9.60 8.11
C MET A 43 -6.34 8.56 8.93
N PRO A 44 -7.53 8.91 9.47
CA PRO A 44 -8.33 7.99 10.28
C PRO A 44 -8.68 6.66 9.61
N ASP A 45 -8.76 6.65 8.28
CA ASP A 45 -9.11 5.52 7.41
C ASP A 45 -7.90 4.73 6.87
N LYS A 46 -6.68 4.99 7.37
CA LYS A 46 -5.43 4.36 6.90
C LYS A 46 -5.44 2.82 6.88
N GLN A 47 -6.20 2.17 7.76
CA GLN A 47 -6.32 0.71 7.75
C GLN A 47 -7.14 0.21 6.56
N ASP A 48 -8.25 0.90 6.26
CA ASP A 48 -9.10 0.58 5.11
C ASP A 48 -8.36 0.86 3.80
N ALA A 49 -7.55 1.93 3.75
CA ALA A 49 -6.67 2.23 2.61
C ALA A 49 -5.66 1.11 2.36
N ALA A 50 -4.96 0.62 3.39
CA ALA A 50 -4.01 -0.48 3.26
C ALA A 50 -4.69 -1.78 2.80
N ASP A 51 -5.88 -2.07 3.34
CA ASP A 51 -6.66 -3.24 2.95
C ASP A 51 -7.21 -3.12 1.51
N MET A 52 -7.53 -1.90 1.06
CA MET A 52 -7.91 -1.65 -0.32
C MET A 52 -6.75 -1.93 -1.28
N MET A 53 -5.53 -1.46 -0.96
CA MET A 53 -4.33 -1.73 -1.76
C MET A 53 -4.04 -3.22 -1.85
N ALA A 54 -4.16 -3.96 -0.74
CA ALA A 54 -4.01 -5.41 -0.73
C ALA A 54 -5.01 -6.10 -1.67
N ARG A 55 -6.28 -5.70 -1.64
CA ARG A 55 -7.31 -6.24 -2.55
C ARG A 55 -7.00 -5.92 -4.01
N ILE A 56 -6.50 -4.72 -4.32
CA ILE A 56 -6.08 -4.34 -5.68
C ILE A 56 -4.92 -5.24 -6.14
N ARG A 57 -3.88 -5.40 -5.31
CA ARG A 57 -2.74 -6.28 -5.59
C ARG A 57 -3.17 -7.71 -5.89
N LEU A 58 -4.07 -8.28 -5.10
CA LEU A 58 -4.62 -9.62 -5.34
C LEU A 58 -5.39 -9.72 -6.66
N LYS A 59 -6.17 -8.69 -7.02
CA LYS A 59 -6.86 -8.61 -8.31
C LYS A 59 -5.88 -8.53 -9.49
N MET A 60 -4.80 -7.76 -9.36
CA MET A 60 -3.74 -7.69 -10.38
C MET A 60 -3.09 -9.06 -10.62
N LYS A 61 -2.74 -9.79 -9.54
CA LYS A 61 -2.20 -11.15 -9.63
C LYS A 61 -3.18 -12.11 -10.30
N LYS A 62 -4.47 -12.05 -9.92
CA LYS A 62 -5.52 -12.86 -10.53
C LYS A 62 -5.68 -12.57 -12.03
N LEU A 63 -5.62 -11.31 -12.44
CA LEU A 63 -5.66 -10.91 -13.85
C LEU A 63 -4.46 -11.48 -14.62
N LYS A 64 -3.24 -11.34 -14.08
CA LYS A 64 -2.02 -11.91 -14.70
C LYS A 64 -2.18 -13.42 -14.92
N ILE A 65 -2.61 -14.16 -13.90
CA ILE A 65 -2.81 -15.61 -13.98
C ILE A 65 -3.87 -15.95 -15.04
N HIS A 66 -4.98 -15.21 -15.07
CA HIS A 66 -6.03 -15.44 -16.06
C HIS A 66 -5.51 -15.25 -17.50
N LEU A 67 -4.79 -14.16 -17.76
CA LEU A 67 -4.22 -13.86 -19.08
C LEU A 67 -3.20 -14.91 -19.51
N GLU A 68 -2.28 -15.28 -18.61
CA GLU A 68 -1.28 -16.31 -18.85
C GLU A 68 -1.91 -17.67 -19.16
N SER A 69 -2.95 -18.07 -18.43
CA SER A 69 -3.64 -19.34 -18.66
C SER A 69 -4.42 -19.39 -19.98
N LYS A 70 -5.01 -18.27 -20.39
CA LYS A 70 -5.98 -18.23 -21.50
C LYS A 70 -5.34 -17.84 -22.83
N PHE A 71 -4.24 -17.11 -22.78
CA PHE A 71 -3.56 -16.58 -23.96
C PHE A 71 -2.03 -16.73 -23.88
N PRO A 72 -1.50 -17.93 -23.60
CA PRO A 72 -0.07 -18.15 -23.34
C PRO A 72 0.83 -17.78 -24.53
N ASP A 73 0.33 -17.91 -25.76
CA ASP A 73 1.11 -17.69 -26.99
C ASP A 73 1.12 -16.24 -27.47
N LYS A 74 0.35 -15.35 -26.82
CA LYS A 74 0.31 -13.94 -27.21
C LYS A 74 1.59 -13.23 -26.75
N PRO A 75 2.36 -12.58 -27.65
CA PRO A 75 3.62 -11.91 -27.29
C PRO A 75 3.47 -10.91 -26.12
N GLN A 76 2.38 -10.14 -26.09
CA GLN A 76 2.10 -9.19 -25.01
C GLN A 76 1.83 -9.86 -23.66
N VAL A 77 1.28 -11.06 -23.64
CA VAL A 77 1.04 -11.83 -22.40
C VAL A 77 2.35 -12.39 -21.88
N GLN A 78 3.20 -12.89 -22.77
CA GLN A 78 4.55 -13.32 -22.41
C GLN A 78 5.39 -12.16 -21.86
N GLN A 79 5.29 -10.98 -22.47
CA GLN A 79 5.95 -9.76 -21.97
C GLN A 79 5.41 -9.36 -20.59
N LEU A 80 4.08 -9.36 -20.42
CA LEU A 80 3.44 -9.10 -19.12
C LEU A 80 3.94 -10.09 -18.07
N THR A 81 3.89 -11.40 -18.34
CA THR A 81 4.32 -12.44 -17.41
C THR A 81 5.78 -12.26 -16.99
N ARG A 82 6.66 -11.93 -17.94
CA ARG A 82 8.10 -11.73 -17.67
C ARG A 82 8.37 -10.52 -16.77
N ASN A 83 7.59 -9.46 -16.94
CA ASN A 83 7.89 -8.15 -16.34
C ASN A 83 6.97 -7.80 -15.15
N PHE A 84 5.89 -8.53 -14.93
CA PHE A 84 4.89 -8.22 -13.91
C PHE A 84 5.52 -8.28 -12.50
N ASN A 85 5.46 -7.15 -11.79
CA ASN A 85 5.91 -7.03 -10.42
C ASN A 85 4.87 -6.24 -9.63
N ALA A 86 4.16 -6.93 -8.73
CA ALA A 86 3.18 -6.35 -7.83
C ALA A 86 3.59 -6.55 -6.37
N GLU A 87 4.86 -6.29 -6.05
CA GLU A 87 5.30 -6.24 -4.65
C GLU A 87 4.62 -5.08 -3.91
N ALA A 88 4.26 -5.32 -2.64
CA ALA A 88 3.42 -4.40 -1.88
C ALA A 88 4.04 -2.99 -1.74
N HIS A 89 5.35 -2.90 -1.57
CA HIS A 89 6.08 -1.62 -1.45
C HIS A 89 6.06 -0.77 -2.74
N ARG A 90 5.63 -1.33 -3.87
CA ARG A 90 5.47 -0.61 -5.15
C ARG A 90 4.08 0.00 -5.32
N LEU A 91 3.20 -0.22 -4.36
CA LEU A 91 1.83 0.28 -4.33
C LEU A 91 1.71 1.24 -3.14
N GLY A 92 1.20 2.43 -3.41
CA GLY A 92 1.03 3.47 -2.40
C GLY A 92 0.06 4.53 -2.90
N GLU A 93 -0.32 5.43 -1.99
CA GLU A 93 -1.07 6.63 -2.34
C GLU A 93 -0.13 7.71 -2.89
N ALA A 94 -0.55 8.36 -3.97
CA ALA A 94 0.11 9.55 -4.47
C ALA A 94 -0.17 10.74 -3.55
N THR A 95 0.84 11.58 -3.39
CA THR A 95 0.72 12.92 -2.84
C THR A 95 0.82 13.97 -3.96
N PRO A 96 0.29 15.19 -3.78
CA PRO A 96 0.38 16.24 -4.79
C PRO A 96 1.81 16.66 -5.17
N GLU A 97 2.78 16.36 -4.32
CA GLU A 97 4.22 16.57 -4.57
C GLU A 97 4.91 15.40 -5.29
N ASP A 98 4.22 14.28 -5.54
CA ASP A 98 4.83 13.15 -6.23
C ASP A 98 5.04 13.44 -7.73
N GLU A 99 6.22 13.06 -8.23
CA GLU A 99 6.56 13.20 -9.66
C GLU A 99 5.73 12.28 -10.57
N PHE A 100 5.16 11.22 -9.99
CA PHE A 100 4.38 10.20 -10.70
C PHE A 100 3.01 10.06 -10.07
N THR A 101 1.98 9.89 -10.90
CA THR A 101 0.63 9.56 -10.43
C THR A 101 0.56 8.08 -10.08
N SER A 102 -0.02 7.75 -8.92
CA SER A 102 -0.39 6.38 -8.51
C SER A 102 -1.64 5.88 -9.23
#